data_AF-A0A349JD96-F1
#
_entry.id   AF-A0A349JD96-F1
#
_cell.length_a   1.000
_cell.length_b   1.000
_cell.length_c   1.000
_cell.angle_alpha   90.00
_cell.angle_beta   90.00
_cell.angle_gamma   90.00
#
_symmetry.space_group_name_H-M   'P 1'
#
loop_
_entity.id
_entity.type
_entity.pdbx_description
1 polymer ?
#
loop_
_entity_poly.entity_id
_entity_poly.type
_entity_poly.pdbx_seq_one_letter_code
_entity_poly.pdbx_strand_id
1 'polypeptide(L)'
;MVARLRATRDEDIVHDDDESTGEPTFRLREAVRRRILSGAYQDGDVAALRVAFQGLSQSRFAQALGISIDTLQNWEQNRRQPDGPAKALLRLLARHPRLLTHDLLPMAV
;
A
#
# COMPACT_ATOMS: atom_id res chain seq x y z
N MET A 1 -24.92 3.00 21.16
CA MET A 1 -24.16 4.19 20.72
C MET A 1 -23.13 3.72 19.69
N VAL A 2 -23.54 3.57 18.42
CA VAL A 2 -22.64 3.12 17.34
C VAL A 2 -22.83 4.09 16.19
N ALA A 3 -21.90 5.02 16.01
CA ALA A 3 -21.92 5.94 14.88
C ALA A 3 -21.58 5.16 13.61
N ARG A 4 -22.62 4.79 12.85
CA ARG A 4 -22.49 4.24 11.50
C ARG A 4 -22.35 5.41 10.51
N LEU A 5 -21.30 5.33 9.69
CA LEU A 5 -21.21 5.82 8.30
C LEU A 5 -21.46 7.32 8.06
N ARG A 6 -20.39 8.09 7.79
CA ARG A 6 -20.40 9.17 6.77
C ARG A 6 -19.00 9.41 6.21
N ALA A 7 -18.77 8.90 5.00
CA ALA A 7 -17.88 9.39 3.94
C ALA A 7 -17.28 8.21 3.15
N THR A 8 -18.14 7.46 2.47
CA THR A 8 -17.74 6.53 1.40
C THR A 8 -18.13 7.19 0.10
N ARG A 9 -17.19 7.79 -0.61
CA ARG A 9 -17.37 8.13 -2.02
C ARG A 9 -16.16 7.62 -2.79
N ASP A 10 -16.42 6.86 -3.84
CA ASP A 10 -15.39 6.29 -4.72
C ASP A 10 -14.56 7.37 -5.45
N GLU A 11 -14.98 8.64 -5.38
CA GLU A 11 -14.31 9.81 -5.99
C GLU A 11 -12.90 10.10 -5.46
N ASP A 12 -12.54 9.57 -4.28
CA ASP A 12 -11.21 9.75 -3.68
C ASP A 12 -10.22 8.64 -4.05
N ILE A 13 -10.56 7.72 -4.96
CA ILE A 13 -9.67 6.62 -5.34
C ILE A 13 -8.71 7.09 -6.44
N VAL A 14 -7.40 7.02 -6.17
CA VAL A 14 -6.40 7.22 -7.22
C VAL A 14 -6.22 5.92 -7.98
N HIS A 15 -6.35 6.01 -9.30
CA HIS A 15 -6.09 4.94 -10.24
C HIS A 15 -4.67 5.13 -10.82
N ASP A 16 -3.92 4.03 -10.93
CA ASP A 16 -2.80 3.93 -11.87
C ASP A 16 -3.37 3.25 -13.12
N ASP A 17 -3.55 4.00 -14.20
CA ASP A 17 -4.12 3.47 -15.44
C ASP A 17 -3.04 2.72 -16.22
N ASP A 18 -3.27 1.44 -16.47
CA ASP A 18 -2.53 0.70 -17.50
C ASP A 18 -3.20 0.97 -18.86
N GLU A 19 -2.58 1.81 -19.69
CA GLU A 19 -3.05 2.16 -21.04
C GLU A 19 -3.20 0.92 -21.96
N SER A 20 -2.55 -0.21 -21.64
CA SER A 20 -2.60 -1.42 -22.46
C SER A 20 -3.80 -2.33 -22.20
N THR A 21 -4.41 -2.29 -21.00
CA THR A 21 -5.48 -3.22 -20.58
C THR A 21 -6.78 -2.51 -20.20
N GLY A 22 -6.72 -1.23 -19.84
CA GLY A 22 -7.88 -0.43 -19.44
C GLY A 22 -8.43 -0.75 -18.03
N GLU A 23 -7.78 -1.65 -17.27
CA GLU A 23 -8.17 -1.97 -15.91
C GLU A 23 -7.22 -1.34 -14.87
N PRO A 24 -7.75 -0.66 -13.83
CA PRO A 24 -6.91 -0.12 -12.77
C PRO A 24 -6.44 -1.23 -11.84
N THR A 25 -5.18 -1.65 -12.00
CA THR A 25 -4.55 -2.70 -11.19
C THR A 25 -4.23 -2.27 -9.76
N PHE A 26 -4.10 -0.96 -9.52
CA PHE A 26 -3.78 -0.37 -8.22
C PHE A 26 -4.80 0.70 -7.85
N ARG A 27 -5.43 0.56 -6.67
CA ARG A 27 -6.42 1.50 -6.16
C ARG A 27 -6.15 1.81 -4.70
N LEU A 28 -5.73 3.04 -4.43
CA LEU A 28 -5.48 3.53 -3.08
C LEU A 28 -6.26 4.82 -2.84
N ARG A 29 -6.92 4.92 -1.67
CA ARG A 29 -7.61 6.15 -1.28
C ARG A 29 -6.62 7.31 -1.20
N GLU A 30 -6.96 8.45 -1.76
CA GLU A 30 -6.09 9.62 -1.84
C GLU A 30 -5.70 10.13 -0.44
N ALA A 31 -6.59 10.05 0.54
CA ALA A 31 -6.26 10.39 1.92
C ALA A 31 -5.14 9.48 2.49
N VAL A 32 -5.19 8.17 2.22
CA VAL A 32 -4.15 7.21 2.63
C VAL A 32 -2.86 7.49 1.87
N ARG A 33 -2.96 7.69 0.55
CA ARG A 33 -1.82 8.01 -0.31
C ARG A 33 -1.09 9.25 0.19
N ARG A 34 -1.80 10.35 0.48
CA ARG A 34 -1.19 11.59 1.01
C ARG A 34 -0.46 11.38 2.33
N ARG A 35 -1.01 10.58 3.24
CA ARG A 35 -0.34 10.26 4.52
C ARG A 35 0.92 9.43 4.34
N ILE A 36 0.90 8.45 3.45
CA ILE A 36 2.10 7.66 3.11
C ILE A 36 3.16 8.58 2.48
N LEU A 37 2.76 9.45 1.55
CA LEU A 37 3.66 10.39 0.87
C LEU A 37 4.32 11.38 1.84
N SER A 38 3.56 11.91 2.81
CA SER A 38 4.13 12.76 3.86
C SER A 38 4.91 11.97 4.91
N GLY A 39 4.66 10.66 5.05
CA GLY A 39 5.21 9.80 6.09
C GLY A 39 4.54 9.94 7.45
N ALA A 40 3.34 10.52 7.47
CA ALA A 40 2.46 10.66 8.63
C ALA A 40 1.49 9.45 8.70
N TYR A 41 2.06 8.25 8.85
CA TYR A 41 1.32 6.99 8.85
C TYR A 41 0.27 6.94 9.98
N GLN A 42 -0.92 6.47 9.65
CA GLN A 42 -1.99 6.12 10.57
C GLN A 42 -2.25 4.62 10.58
N ASP A 43 -3.09 4.19 11.52
CA ASP A 43 -3.51 2.80 11.63
C ASP A 43 -4.13 2.30 10.32
N GLY A 44 -3.67 1.13 9.88
CA GLY A 44 -4.09 0.51 8.62
C GLY A 44 -3.54 1.13 7.33
N ASP A 45 -2.76 2.23 7.34
CA ASP A 45 -2.25 2.84 6.10
C ASP A 45 -1.33 1.89 5.31
N VAL A 46 -0.43 1.19 6.00
CA VAL A 46 0.48 0.22 5.38
C VAL A 46 -0.29 -0.98 4.84
N ALA A 47 -1.32 -1.44 5.58
CA ALA A 47 -2.19 -2.53 5.14
C ALA A 47 -3.00 -2.13 3.90
N ALA A 48 -3.52 -0.90 3.87
CA ALA A 48 -4.25 -0.35 2.73
C ALA A 48 -3.35 -0.24 1.49
N LEU A 49 -2.09 0.19 1.64
CA LEU A 49 -1.14 0.18 0.53
C LEU A 49 -0.90 -1.24 0.01
N ARG A 50 -0.72 -2.24 0.88
CA ARG A 50 -0.55 -3.63 0.44
C ARG A 50 -1.78 -4.15 -0.30
N VAL A 51 -2.98 -3.94 0.27
CA VAL A 51 -4.25 -4.42 -0.31
C VAL A 51 -4.57 -3.74 -1.64
N ALA A 52 -4.03 -2.54 -1.89
CA ALA A 52 -4.13 -1.88 -3.18
C ALA A 52 -3.44 -2.67 -4.32
N PHE A 53 -2.48 -3.55 -3.99
CA PHE A 53 -1.98 -4.58 -4.91
C PHE A 53 -2.89 -5.81 -4.81
N GLN A 54 -3.83 -5.93 -5.75
CA GLN A 54 -4.88 -6.95 -5.74
C GLN A 54 -4.35 -8.35 -5.38
N GLY A 55 -4.91 -8.97 -4.34
CA GLY A 55 -4.58 -10.35 -3.94
C GLY A 55 -3.20 -10.54 -3.27
N LEU A 56 -2.47 -9.48 -2.93
CA LEU A 56 -1.14 -9.62 -2.36
C LEU A 56 -1.16 -9.97 -0.85
N SER A 57 -0.60 -11.13 -0.51
CA SER A 57 -0.46 -11.58 0.88
C SER A 57 0.59 -10.77 1.65
N GLN A 58 0.47 -10.77 2.99
CA GLN A 58 1.50 -10.18 3.86
C GLN A 58 2.88 -10.81 3.63
N SER A 59 2.96 -12.13 3.47
CA SER A 59 4.23 -12.84 3.24
C SER A 59 4.93 -12.39 1.95
N ARG A 60 4.19 -12.28 0.84
CA ARG A 60 4.75 -11.83 -0.45
C ARG A 60 5.15 -10.36 -0.42
N PHE A 61 4.34 -9.51 0.22
CA PHE A 61 4.68 -8.10 0.36
C PHE A 61 5.92 -7.91 1.25
N ALA A 62 6.01 -8.61 2.39
CA ALA A 62 7.19 -8.58 3.25
C ALA A 62 8.45 -9.07 2.51
N GLN A 63 8.34 -10.15 1.73
CA GLN A 63 9.42 -10.66 0.89
C GLN A 63 9.89 -9.61 -0.13
N ALA A 64 8.96 -8.97 -0.85
CA ALA A 64 9.27 -7.92 -1.83
C ALA A 64 9.99 -6.72 -1.21
N LEU A 65 9.64 -6.37 0.04
CA LEU A 65 10.28 -5.30 0.79
C LEU A 65 11.60 -5.72 1.47
N GLY A 66 11.94 -7.02 1.47
CA GLY A 66 13.12 -7.53 2.15
C GLY A 66 13.04 -7.46 3.69
N ILE A 67 11.84 -7.59 4.26
CA ILE A 67 11.60 -7.56 5.72
C ILE A 67 10.90 -8.82 6.21
N SER A 68 10.92 -9.07 7.52
CA SER A 68 10.15 -10.17 8.11
C SER A 68 8.64 -9.88 8.07
N ILE A 69 7.83 -10.94 8.05
CA ILE A 69 6.38 -10.82 8.16
C ILE A 69 5.98 -10.12 9.47
N ASP A 70 6.70 -10.37 10.56
CA ASP A 70 6.46 -9.75 11.86
C ASP A 70 6.70 -8.23 11.82
N THR A 71 7.75 -7.77 11.12
CA THR A 71 7.97 -6.32 10.92
C THR A 71 6.80 -5.70 10.16
N LEU A 72 6.34 -6.34 9.08
CA LEU A 72 5.19 -5.87 8.33
C LEU A 72 3.92 -5.83 9.22
N GLN A 73 3.65 -6.88 9.98
CA GLN A 73 2.49 -6.94 10.88
C GLN A 73 2.54 -5.86 11.95
N ASN A 74 3.72 -5.59 12.52
CA ASN A 74 3.90 -4.49 13.47
C ASN A 74 3.57 -3.13 12.86
N TRP A 75 3.87 -2.92 11.57
CA TRP A 75 3.50 -1.71 10.85
C TRP A 75 2.00 -1.65 10.51
N GLU A 76 1.43 -2.75 10.02
CA GLU A 76 0.01 -2.82 9.64
C GLU A 76 -0.92 -2.64 10.85
N GLN A 77 -0.50 -3.08 12.03
CA GLN A 77 -1.22 -2.92 13.30
C GLN A 77 -0.81 -1.65 14.07
N ASN A 78 0.03 -0.79 13.48
CA ASN A 78 0.52 0.45 14.07
C ASN A 78 1.21 0.27 15.46
N ARG A 79 1.76 -0.92 15.74
CA ARG A 79 2.60 -1.19 16.93
C ARG A 79 3.98 -0.56 16.81
N ARG A 80 4.47 -0.44 15.57
CA ARG A 80 5.66 0.32 15.20
C ARG A 80 5.39 1.03 13.88
N GLN A 81 6.03 2.17 13.67
CA GLN A 81 5.99 2.82 12.35
C GLN A 81 7.20 2.40 11.51
N PRO A 82 7.07 2.36 10.18
CA PRO A 82 8.23 2.26 9.29
C PRO A 82 9.13 3.47 9.51
N ASP A 83 10.44 3.30 9.38
CA ASP A 83 11.46 4.32 9.61
C ASP A 83 12.46 4.39 8.44
N GLY A 84 13.25 5.46 8.39
CA GLY A 84 14.36 5.66 7.46
C GLY A 84 14.08 5.16 6.01
N PRO A 85 14.85 4.16 5.51
CA PRO A 85 14.67 3.59 4.18
C PRO A 85 13.29 2.98 3.92
N ALA A 86 12.65 2.37 4.93
CA ALA A 86 11.32 1.78 4.76
C ALA A 86 10.27 2.84 4.42
N LYS A 87 10.33 4.03 5.02
CA LYS A 87 9.45 5.15 4.63
C LYS A 87 9.67 5.55 3.17
N ALA A 88 10.92 5.63 2.73
CA ALA A 88 11.25 5.98 1.36
C ALA A 88 10.70 4.94 0.38
N LEU A 89 10.86 3.64 0.67
CA LEU A 89 10.35 2.56 -0.17
C LEU A 89 8.82 2.55 -0.25
N LEU A 90 8.12 2.67 0.89
CA LEU A 90 6.65 2.72 0.89
C LEU A 90 6.10 3.95 0.12
N ARG A 91 6.78 5.10 0.22
CA ARG A 91 6.46 6.28 -0.59
C ARG A 91 6.66 6.03 -2.08
N LEU A 92 7.76 5.37 -2.44
CA LEU A 92 8.07 5.03 -3.81
C LEU A 92 6.98 4.12 -4.40
N LEU A 93 6.57 3.09 -3.66
CA LEU A 93 5.50 2.18 -4.08
C LEU A 93 4.13 2.86 -4.19
N ALA A 94 3.84 3.87 -3.35
CA ALA A 94 2.62 4.67 -3.45
C ALA A 94 2.63 5.65 -4.65
N ARG A 95 3.80 5.98 -5.21
CA ARG A 95 3.95 6.79 -6.43
C ARG A 95 4.03 5.95 -7.69
N HIS A 96 4.72 4.82 -7.61
CA HIS A 96 5.05 3.95 -8.73
C HIS A 96 4.72 2.49 -8.35
N PRO A 97 3.44 2.12 -8.32
CA PRO A 97 3.02 0.78 -7.91
C PRO A 97 3.66 -0.34 -8.74
N ARG A 98 3.92 -0.06 -10.03
CA ARG A 98 4.54 -1.02 -10.97
C ARG A 98 5.89 -1.56 -10.50
N LEU A 99 6.65 -0.81 -9.71
CA LEU A 99 7.93 -1.28 -9.16
C LEU A 99 7.76 -2.54 -8.31
N LEU A 100 6.64 -2.66 -7.58
CA LEU A 100 6.41 -3.84 -6.77
C LEU A 100 6.20 -5.08 -7.63
N THR A 101 5.42 -4.96 -8.71
CA THR A 101 5.06 -6.09 -9.57
C THR A 101 6.15 -6.43 -10.57
N HIS A 102 6.94 -5.47 -11.05
CA HIS A 102 7.95 -5.69 -12.08
C HIS A 102 9.35 -5.95 -11.50
N ASP A 103 9.72 -5.24 -10.44
CA ASP A 103 11.12 -5.20 -9.99
C ASP A 103 11.35 -5.90 -8.64
N LEU A 104 10.37 -5.83 -7.72
CA LEU A 104 10.53 -6.35 -6.36
C LEU A 104 9.96 -7.76 -6.17
N LEU A 105 8.90 -8.10 -6.91
CA LEU A 105 8.42 -9.48 -7.00
C LEU A 105 9.03 -10.12 -8.26
N PRO A 106 9.71 -11.27 -8.16
CA PRO A 106 10.07 -12.01 -9.35
C PRO A 106 8.76 -12.40 -10.07
N MET A 107 8.69 -12.15 -11.38
CA MET A 107 7.64 -12.71 -12.20
C MET A 107 7.64 -14.21 -11.99
N ALA A 108 6.52 -14.75 -11.51
CA ALA A 108 6.37 -16.18 -11.33
C ALA A 108 6.63 -16.84 -12.68
N VAL A 109 7.73 -17.58 -12.77
CA VAL A 109 8.08 -18.45 -13.91
C VAL A 109 7.19 -19.68 -13.86
#